data_AF-A0A444ZMY5-F1
#
_entry.id   AF-A0A444ZMY5-F1
#
_cell.length_a   1.000
_cell.length_b   1.000
_cell.length_c   1.000
_cell.angle_alpha   90.00
_cell.angle_beta   90.00
_cell.angle_gamma   90.00
#
_symmetry.space_group_name_H-M   'P 1'
#
loop_
_entity.id
_entity.type
_entity.pdbx_description
1 polymer ?
#
loop_
_entity_poly.entity_id
_entity_poly.type
_entity_poly.pdbx_seq_one_letter_code
_entity_poly.pdbx_strand_id
1 'polypeptide(L)'
;MIILHEYPMSCVDHHELRRAFASMQPTFKMPSRNTVRKDILKMYGDEKRKLTLQLDENDSRVAITSDMWTSNQEKGYMVVTTHYIDSLWKLHMRLLRYFKHFINLYTLCCFHMLSLVNLKIHACLLIFSAFVMFLIPIQVKFSLKR
;
A
#
# COMPACT_ATOMS: atom_id res chain seq x y z
N MET A 1 7.38 -10.27 -15.84
CA MET A 1 7.93 -11.50 -15.23
C MET A 1 8.12 -11.37 -13.73
N ILE A 2 9.01 -10.49 -13.23
CA ILE A 2 9.35 -10.45 -11.79
C ILE A 2 8.14 -10.11 -10.91
N ILE A 3 7.45 -8.98 -11.15
CA ILE A 3 6.26 -8.60 -10.38
C ILE A 3 5.12 -9.61 -10.60
N LEU A 4 4.87 -9.97 -11.87
CA LEU A 4 3.76 -10.86 -12.26
C LEU A 4 3.80 -12.23 -11.58
N HIS A 5 5.00 -12.79 -11.39
CA HIS A 5 5.20 -14.09 -10.75
C HIS A 5 5.73 -13.99 -9.32
N GLU A 6 5.73 -12.79 -8.73
CA GLU A 6 6.20 -12.53 -7.37
C GLU A 6 7.62 -13.04 -7.10
N TYR A 7 8.48 -13.05 -8.11
CA TYR A 7 9.84 -13.56 -7.96
C TYR A 7 10.71 -12.64 -7.10
N PRO A 8 11.62 -13.21 -6.31
CA PRO A 8 12.59 -12.41 -5.57
C PRO A 8 13.45 -11.63 -6.57
N MET A 9 13.77 -10.37 -6.24
CA MET A 9 14.63 -9.54 -7.09
C MET A 9 16.00 -10.18 -7.37
N SER A 10 16.46 -11.12 -6.53
CA SER A 10 17.69 -11.89 -6.73
C SER A 10 17.65 -12.85 -7.92
N CYS A 11 16.48 -13.14 -8.50
CA CYS A 11 16.39 -14.03 -9.65
C CYS A 11 17.25 -13.56 -10.84
N VAL A 12 17.47 -12.25 -10.99
CA VAL A 12 18.32 -11.69 -12.07
C VAL A 12 19.81 -12.02 -11.93
N ASP A 13 20.23 -12.42 -10.74
CA ASP A 13 21.62 -12.83 -10.47
C ASP A 13 21.83 -14.34 -10.71
N HIS A 14 20.75 -15.11 -10.92
CA HIS A 14 20.85 -16.56 -11.11
C HIS A 14 21.58 -16.89 -12.43
N HIS A 15 22.62 -17.72 -12.33
CA HIS A 15 23.47 -18.07 -13.46
C HIS A 15 22.68 -18.67 -14.62
N GLU A 16 21.79 -19.62 -14.35
CA GLU A 16 20.99 -20.28 -15.39
C GLU A 16 20.06 -19.31 -16.12
N LEU A 17 19.45 -18.36 -15.40
CA LEU A 17 18.60 -17.35 -16.00
C LEU A 17 19.43 -16.44 -16.91
N ARG A 18 20.60 -15.99 -16.45
CA ARG A 18 21.51 -15.16 -17.25
C ARG A 18 21.98 -15.89 -18.51
N ARG A 19 22.34 -17.17 -18.40
CA ARG A 19 22.74 -18.00 -19.53
C ARG A 19 21.62 -18.19 -20.54
N ALA A 20 20.39 -18.43 -20.08
CA ALA A 20 19.22 -18.57 -20.93
C ALA A 20 18.90 -17.26 -21.68
N PHE A 21 18.94 -16.10 -21.02
CA PHE A 21 18.73 -14.83 -21.72
C PHE A 21 19.86 -14.49 -22.70
N ALA A 22 21.10 -14.81 -22.36
CA ALA A 22 22.24 -14.61 -23.25
C ALA A 22 22.17 -15.50 -24.50
N SER A 23 21.66 -16.72 -24.40
CA SER A 23 21.48 -17.61 -25.56
C SER A 23 20.30 -17.18 -26.44
N MET A 24 19.19 -16.72 -25.85
CA MET A 24 18.01 -16.27 -26.61
C MET A 24 18.22 -14.91 -27.28
N GLN A 25 18.86 -13.96 -26.60
CA GLN A 25 19.11 -12.62 -27.10
C GLN A 25 20.49 -12.13 -26.63
N PRO A 26 21.56 -12.37 -27.41
CA PRO A 26 22.93 -12.05 -27.02
C PRO A 26 23.18 -10.56 -26.76
N THR A 27 22.38 -9.67 -27.35
CA THR A 27 22.51 -8.21 -27.15
C THR A 27 21.84 -7.72 -25.86
N PHE A 28 20.98 -8.53 -25.25
CA PHE A 28 20.26 -8.17 -24.03
C PHE A 28 21.19 -8.29 -22.83
N LYS A 29 21.37 -7.18 -22.11
CA LYS A 29 22.10 -7.16 -20.84
C LYS A 29 21.10 -7.36 -19.69
N MET A 30 21.28 -8.46 -18.95
CA MET A 30 20.49 -8.72 -17.76
C MET A 30 20.61 -7.53 -16.78
N PRO A 31 19.49 -6.91 -16.34
CA PRO A 31 19.52 -5.80 -15.40
C PRO A 31 20.08 -6.23 -14.05
N SER A 32 20.70 -5.29 -13.34
CA SER A 32 21.11 -5.51 -11.95
C SER A 32 19.90 -5.49 -11.02
N ARG A 33 20.04 -6.07 -9.81
CA ARG A 33 19.05 -5.92 -8.73
C ARG A 33 18.67 -4.46 -8.46
N ASN A 34 19.64 -3.55 -8.52
CA ASN A 34 19.40 -2.12 -8.29
C ASN A 34 18.57 -1.50 -9.41
N THR A 35 18.82 -1.89 -10.65
CA THR A 35 18.03 -1.46 -11.82
C THR A 35 16.58 -1.94 -11.68
N VAL A 36 16.38 -3.23 -11.40
CA VAL A 36 15.03 -3.80 -11.17
C VAL A 36 14.32 -3.08 -10.03
N ARG A 37 15.00 -2.84 -8.90
CA ARG A 37 14.44 -2.11 -7.77
C ARG A 37 14.01 -0.70 -8.17
N LYS A 38 14.85 0.03 -8.91
CA LYS A 38 14.55 1.38 -9.40
C LYS A 38 13.32 1.39 -10.30
N ASP A 39 13.22 0.42 -11.22
CA ASP A 39 12.10 0.29 -12.13
C ASP A 39 10.79 -0.04 -11.39
N ILE A 40 10.84 -0.93 -10.39
CA ILE A 40 9.70 -1.23 -9.52
C ILE A 40 9.23 0.02 -8.77
N LEU A 41 10.16 0.79 -8.20
CA LEU A 41 9.82 2.02 -7.47
C LEU A 41 9.23 3.09 -8.40
N LYS A 42 9.73 3.18 -9.64
CA LYS A 42 9.16 4.07 -10.66
C LYS A 42 7.72 3.66 -11.00
N MET A 43 7.49 2.38 -11.33
CA MET A 43 6.15 1.87 -11.62
C MET A 43 5.18 2.09 -10.45
N TYR A 44 5.63 1.85 -9.21
CA TYR A 44 4.84 2.15 -8.02
C TYR A 44 4.47 3.64 -7.92
N GLY A 45 5.43 4.54 -8.18
CA GLY A 45 5.19 5.99 -8.17
C GLY A 45 4.17 6.44 -9.21
N ASP A 46 4.22 5.85 -10.41
CA ASP A 46 3.29 6.15 -11.51
C ASP A 46 1.88 5.62 -11.20
N GLU A 47 1.76 4.36 -10.72
CA GLU A 47 0.47 3.81 -10.29
C GLU A 47 -0.12 4.55 -9.09
N LYS A 48 0.72 4.98 -8.14
CA LYS A 48 0.27 5.82 -7.02
C LYS A 48 -0.33 7.13 -7.51
N ARG A 49 0.32 7.81 -8.46
CA ARG A 49 -0.18 9.07 -9.04
C ARG A 49 -1.52 8.85 -9.74
N LYS A 50 -1.62 7.77 -10.53
CA LYS A 50 -2.87 7.38 -11.21
C LYS A 50 -3.99 7.13 -10.21
N LEU A 51 -3.72 6.38 -9.13
CA LEU A 51 -4.71 6.12 -8.09
C LEU A 51 -5.15 7.42 -7.39
N THR A 52 -4.23 8.35 -7.12
CA THR A 52 -4.59 9.66 -6.54
C THR A 52 -5.55 10.42 -7.45
N LEU A 53 -5.24 10.53 -8.74
CA LEU A 53 -6.14 11.17 -9.71
C LEU A 53 -7.51 10.49 -9.77
N GLN A 54 -7.54 9.15 -9.81
CA GLN A 54 -8.79 8.39 -9.81
C GLN A 54 -9.62 8.64 -8.55
N LEU A 55 -8.99 8.77 -7.38
CA LEU A 55 -9.70 9.07 -6.14
C LEU A 55 -10.20 10.52 -6.10
N ASP A 56 -9.45 11.46 -6.65
CA ASP A 56 -9.85 12.88 -6.73
C ASP A 56 -11.07 13.06 -7.66
N GLU A 57 -11.09 12.35 -8.80
CA GLU A 57 -12.18 12.35 -9.78
C GLU A 57 -13.40 11.53 -9.33
N ASN A 58 -13.23 10.57 -8.42
CA ASN A 58 -14.29 9.63 -8.04
C ASN A 58 -15.34 10.24 -7.11
N ASP A 59 -16.57 10.43 -7.59
CA ASP A 59 -17.70 11.02 -6.85
C ASP A 59 -18.36 10.16 -5.78
N SER A 60 -17.99 8.89 -5.67
CA SER A 60 -18.50 8.03 -4.61
C SER A 60 -17.77 8.23 -3.28
N ARG A 61 -18.37 7.68 -2.22
CA ARG A 61 -17.74 7.60 -0.91
C ARG A 61 -16.54 6.65 -0.94
N VAL A 62 -15.42 7.09 -0.38
CA VAL A 62 -14.19 6.31 -0.27
C VAL A 62 -14.03 5.82 1.16
N ALA A 63 -14.07 4.51 1.39
CA ALA A 63 -13.84 3.91 2.70
C ALA A 63 -12.36 3.53 2.89
N ILE A 64 -11.69 4.04 3.92
CA ILE A 64 -10.33 3.64 4.30
C ILE A 64 -10.41 2.66 5.47
N THR A 65 -9.68 1.55 5.36
CA THR A 65 -9.52 0.54 6.41
C THR A 65 -8.05 0.35 6.71
N SER A 66 -7.68 0.30 7.99
CA SER A 66 -6.35 -0.12 8.41
C SER A 66 -6.42 -1.52 9.02
N ASP A 67 -5.53 -2.41 8.61
CA ASP A 67 -5.31 -3.70 9.26
C ASP A 67 -3.94 -3.70 9.94
N MET A 68 -3.88 -4.19 11.17
CA MET A 68 -2.67 -4.16 12.00
C MET A 68 -2.46 -5.51 12.66
N TRP A 69 -1.23 -5.98 12.62
CA TRP A 69 -0.85 -7.24 13.27
C TRP A 69 0.58 -7.20 13.77
N THR A 70 0.89 -8.08 14.71
CA THR A 70 2.24 -8.29 15.23
C THR A 70 2.70 -9.67 14.81
N SER A 71 3.92 -9.77 14.26
CA SER A 71 4.52 -11.06 13.95
C SER A 71 5.04 -11.77 15.21
N ASN A 72 5.37 -13.05 15.07
CA ASN A 72 6.03 -13.84 16.12
C ASN A 72 7.45 -13.32 16.48
N GLN A 73 7.95 -12.30 15.80
CA GLN A 73 9.22 -11.60 16.12
C GLN A 73 8.97 -10.26 16.81
N GLU A 74 7.78 -10.06 17.38
CA GLU A 74 7.33 -8.82 18.03
C GLU A 74 7.37 -7.57 17.13
N LYS A 75 7.48 -7.77 15.82
CA LYS A 75 7.44 -6.68 14.84
C LYS A 75 5.98 -6.36 14.51
N GLY A 76 5.58 -5.11 14.75
CA GLY A 76 4.29 -4.58 14.32
C GLY A 76 4.27 -4.25 12.82
N TYR A 77 3.13 -4.52 12.20
CA TYR A 77 2.83 -4.23 10.80
C TYR A 77 1.48 -3.52 10.71
N MET A 78 1.34 -2.68 9.69
CA MET A 78 0.08 -2.02 9.36
C MET A 78 -0.05 -1.93 7.84
N VAL A 79 -1.23 -2.28 7.34
CA VAL A 79 -1.68 -2.02 5.98
C VAL A 79 -2.79 -0.99 6.03
N VAL A 80 -2.72 -0.01 5.14
CA VAL A 80 -3.84 0.90 4.88
C VAL A 80 -4.39 0.59 3.49
N THR A 81 -5.66 0.26 3.44
CA THR A 81 -6.40 -0.09 2.22
C THR A 81 -7.54 0.90 2.04
N THR A 82 -7.76 1.32 0.80
CA THR A 82 -8.93 2.10 0.41
C THR A 82 -9.90 1.25 -0.39
N HIS A 83 -11.18 1.48 -0.19
CA HIS A 83 -12.30 0.82 -0.84
C HIS A 83 -13.22 1.89 -1.40
N TYR A 84 -13.54 1.84 -2.68
CA TYR A 84 -14.45 2.80 -3.30
C TYR A 84 -15.25 2.15 -4.44
N ILE A 85 -16.38 2.74 -4.79
CA ILE A 85 -17.22 2.29 -5.91
C ILE A 85 -16.98 3.25 -7.07
N ASP A 86 -16.59 2.77 -8.24
CA ASP A 86 -16.40 3.67 -9.39
C ASP A 86 -17.74 4.08 -10.04
N SER A 87 -17.67 4.92 -11.08
CA SER A 87 -18.84 5.34 -11.87
C SER A 87 -19.56 4.19 -12.59
N LEU A 88 -18.87 3.05 -12.77
CA LEU A 88 -19.42 1.83 -13.34
C LEU A 88 -20.00 0.89 -12.27
N TRP A 89 -20.20 1.39 -11.04
CA TRP A 89 -20.70 0.63 -9.89
C TRP A 89 -19.84 -0.57 -9.50
N LYS A 90 -18.55 -0.55 -9.84
CA LYS A 90 -17.60 -1.59 -9.47
C LYS A 90 -16.88 -1.23 -8.17
N LEU A 91 -16.90 -2.16 -7.21
CA LEU A 91 -16.11 -2.05 -5.99
C LEU A 91 -14.62 -2.26 -6.30
N HIS A 92 -13.79 -1.29 -5.91
CA HIS A 92 -12.33 -1.36 -5.98
C HIS A 92 -11.74 -1.42 -4.59
N MET A 93 -10.77 -2.31 -4.40
CA MET A 93 -9.91 -2.37 -3.21
C MET A 93 -8.47 -2.06 -3.63
N ARG A 94 -7.85 -1.05 -3.01
CA ARG A 94 -6.50 -0.60 -3.34
C ARG A 94 -5.65 -0.43 -2.08
N LEU A 95 -4.48 -1.04 -2.05
CA LEU A 95 -3.51 -0.84 -0.97
C LEU A 95 -2.84 0.52 -1.14
N LEU A 96 -2.99 1.40 -0.16
CA LEU A 96 -2.37 2.74 -0.16
C LEU A 96 -0.95 2.70 0.38
N ARG A 97 -0.78 2.01 1.51
CA ARG A 97 0.49 2.01 2.23
C ARG A 97 0.66 0.75 3.06
N TYR A 98 1.92 0.32 3.13
CA TYR A 98 2.36 -0.78 3.96
C TYR A 98 3.46 -0.28 4.89
N PHE A 99 3.37 -0.64 6.16
CA PHE A 99 4.35 -0.27 7.16
C PHE A 99 4.93 -1.48 7.89
N LYS A 100 6.20 -1.35 8.28
CA LYS A 100 6.99 -2.36 9.00
C LYS A 100 7.58 -1.75 10.26
N HIS A 101 7.79 -2.60 11.28
CA HIS A 101 8.58 -2.29 12.47
C HIS A 101 8.03 -1.13 13.30
N PHE A 102 6.76 -1.21 13.69
CA PHE A 102 6.25 -0.32 14.73
C PHE A 102 6.32 -0.98 16.10
N ILE A 103 6.80 -0.22 17.08
CA ILE A 103 6.95 -0.64 18.48
C ILE A 103 5.65 -0.39 19.25
N ASN A 104 4.83 0.60 18.84
CA ASN A 104 3.64 1.00 19.57
C ASN A 104 2.43 1.18 18.64
N LEU A 105 1.59 0.15 18.57
CA LEU A 105 0.41 0.09 17.69
C LEU A 105 -0.62 1.19 18.00
N TYR A 106 -0.73 1.62 19.26
CA TYR A 106 -1.79 2.49 19.75
C TYR A 106 -1.56 3.97 19.43
N THR A 107 -0.35 4.50 19.70
CA THR A 107 -0.04 5.92 19.49
C THR A 107 0.04 6.28 18.00
N LEU A 108 0.48 5.33 17.16
CA LEU A 108 0.63 5.57 15.73
C LEU A 108 -0.72 5.53 14.98
N CYS A 109 -1.66 4.66 15.38
CA CYS A 109 -2.97 4.59 14.74
C CYS A 109 -3.69 5.95 14.82
N CYS A 110 -3.66 6.61 15.98
CA CYS A 110 -4.25 7.93 16.15
C CYS A 110 -3.53 9.01 15.32
N PHE A 111 -2.19 9.13 15.43
CA PHE A 111 -1.43 10.18 14.72
C PHE A 111 -1.37 9.99 13.19
N HIS A 112 -1.37 8.75 12.70
CA HIS A 112 -1.20 8.50 11.28
C HIS A 112 -2.52 8.56 10.50
N MET A 113 -3.63 8.08 11.09
CA MET A 113 -4.96 8.32 10.54
C MET A 113 -5.24 9.82 10.44
N LEU A 114 -4.83 10.60 11.44
CA LEU A 114 -4.82 12.08 11.40
C LEU A 114 -4.04 12.63 10.19
N SER A 115 -2.82 12.13 9.92
CA SER A 115 -1.97 12.60 8.81
C SER A 115 -2.45 12.21 7.41
N LEU A 116 -3.09 11.04 7.27
CA LEU A 116 -3.69 10.60 6.00
C LEU A 116 -4.99 11.37 5.69
N VAL A 117 -5.69 11.81 6.74
CA VAL A 117 -6.91 12.64 6.67
C VAL A 117 -6.60 14.14 6.47
N ASN A 118 -5.33 14.57 6.60
CA ASN A 118 -4.91 15.94 6.30
C ASN A 118 -4.94 16.29 4.80
N LEU A 119 -5.36 15.37 3.92
CA LEU A 119 -5.88 15.71 2.60
C LEU A 119 -7.31 16.29 2.75
N LYS A 120 -7.40 17.53 3.26
CA LYS A 120 -8.62 18.36 3.40
C LYS A 120 -9.88 17.67 4.00
N ILE A 121 -9.89 17.23 5.24
CA ILE A 121 -11.16 17.17 6.02
C ILE A 121 -10.89 17.61 7.48
N HIS A 122 -11.13 18.90 7.77
CA HIS A 122 -10.95 19.48 9.11
C HIS A 122 -12.19 19.39 10.02
N ALA A 123 -13.22 18.59 9.68
CA ALA A 123 -14.53 18.65 10.36
C ALA A 123 -14.89 17.47 11.27
N CYS A 124 -14.15 16.35 11.25
CA CYS A 124 -14.62 15.11 11.90
C CYS A 124 -13.85 14.70 13.16
N LEU A 125 -13.05 15.60 13.74
CA LEU A 125 -12.08 15.27 14.80
C LEU A 125 -12.59 15.38 16.23
N LEU A 126 -13.82 15.83 16.48
CA LEU A 126 -14.32 16.03 17.84
C LEU A 126 -15.01 14.82 18.48
N ILE A 127 -15.15 13.69 17.80
CA ILE A 127 -15.87 12.52 18.36
C ILE A 127 -14.90 11.43 18.88
N PHE A 128 -13.60 11.54 18.61
CA PHE A 128 -12.69 10.40 18.82
C PHE A 128 -11.94 10.34 20.17
N SER A 129 -12.16 11.28 21.09
CA SER A 129 -11.45 11.25 22.38
C SER A 129 -12.06 10.33 23.45
N ALA A 130 -13.23 9.72 23.23
CA ALA A 130 -13.97 9.08 24.33
C ALA A 130 -14.31 7.59 24.20
N PHE A 131 -13.98 6.89 23.09
CA PHE A 131 -14.52 5.53 22.89
C PHE A 131 -13.54 4.52 22.28
N VAL A 132 -12.30 4.50 22.76
CA VAL A 132 -11.35 3.41 22.45
C VAL A 132 -10.80 2.82 23.74
N MET A 133 -11.67 2.14 24.48
CA MET A 133 -11.26 1.24 25.55
C MET A 133 -12.14 0.00 25.44
N PHE A 134 -11.49 -1.15 25.28
CA PHE A 134 -12.02 -2.52 25.25
C PHE A 134 -12.39 -3.14 23.89
N LEU A 135 -11.52 -4.10 23.53
CA LEU A 135 -11.68 -5.29 22.66
C LEU A 135 -11.31 -5.15 21.16
N ILE A 136 -10.39 -6.05 20.76
CA ILE A 136 -9.97 -6.59 19.45
C ILE A 136 -11.04 -6.48 18.32
N PRO A 137 -10.73 -6.57 17.00
CA PRO A 137 -9.69 -5.99 16.16
C PRO A 137 -10.24 -4.73 15.46
N ILE A 138 -9.50 -3.62 15.48
CA ILE A 138 -10.07 -2.36 15.02
C ILE A 138 -9.99 -2.27 13.49
N GLN A 139 -10.99 -2.83 12.79
CA GLN A 139 -11.34 -2.46 11.44
C GLN A 139 -11.90 -1.03 11.48
N VAL A 140 -11.03 -0.02 11.57
CA VAL A 140 -11.51 1.37 11.52
C VAL A 140 -11.93 1.65 10.08
N LYS A 141 -13.24 1.68 9.83
CA LYS A 141 -13.81 2.02 8.52
C LYS A 141 -14.15 3.50 8.52
N PHE A 142 -13.32 4.33 7.91
CA PHE A 142 -13.62 5.75 7.69
C PHE A 142 -14.19 5.93 6.29
N SER A 143 -15.42 6.44 6.17
CA SER A 143 -16.00 6.83 4.87
C SER A 143 -15.74 8.31 4.59
N LEU A 144 -14.99 8.61 3.55
CA LEU A 144 -14.58 9.94 3.09
C LEU A 144 -15.18 10.20 1.70
N LYS A 145 -16.33 10.88 1.68
CA LYS A 145 -16.82 11.86 0.69
C LYS A 145 -18.17 12.36 1.24
N ARG A 146 -18.47 13.67 1.09
CA ARG A 146 -19.63 14.38 1.70
C ARG A 146 -20.86 13.49 1.90
#